data_AF-A0A1Y1KEV2-F1
#
_entry.id   AF-A0A1Y1KEV2-F1
#
_cell.length_a   1.000
_cell.length_b   1.000
_cell.length_c   1.000
_cell.angle_alpha   90.00
_cell.angle_beta   90.00
_cell.angle_gamma   90.00
#
_symmetry.space_group_name_H-M   'P 1'
#
loop_
_entity.id
_entity.type
_entity.pdbx_description
1 polymer ?
#
loop_
_entity_poly.entity_id
_entity_poly.type
_entity_poly.pdbx_seq_one_letter_code
_entity_poly.pdbx_strand_id
1 'polypeptide(L)'
;TDLILQAALPAILEVLIFNNNKGTAIEIVKHVALPEQSEGQQLRSAFIAVTEKHLAFNTNQYFQFANSLAKVIPNVMPKLLPGIRKQVVEVERMRGVGYDNTLRQGLERLEALLK
;
A
#
# COMPACT_ATOMS: atom_id res chain seq x y z
N THR A 1 23.24 1.93 3.77
CA THR A 1 22.26 1.82 2.66
C THR A 1 20.84 1.72 3.19
N ASP A 2 20.60 0.93 4.24
CA ASP A 2 19.28 0.77 4.89
C ASP A 2 18.58 2.07 5.33
N LEU A 3 19.29 3.02 5.94
CA LEU A 3 18.69 4.28 6.42
C LEU A 3 18.11 5.15 5.29
N ILE A 4 18.75 5.12 4.11
CA ILE A 4 18.30 5.89 2.94
C ILE A 4 17.04 5.25 2.36
N LEU A 5 17.04 3.92 2.21
CA LEU A 5 15.87 3.18 1.72
C LEU A 5 14.67 3.32 2.66
N GLN A 6 14.89 3.21 3.97
CA GLN A 6 13.85 3.37 4.98
C GLN A 6 13.19 4.77 4.93
N ALA A 7 13.97 5.82 4.69
CA ALA A 7 13.44 7.18 4.56
C ALA A 7 12.80 7.44 3.18
N ALA A 8 13.35 6.86 2.12
CA ALA A 8 12.92 7.13 0.74
C ALA A 8 11.68 6.31 0.33
N LEU A 9 11.53 5.08 0.81
CA LEU A 9 10.45 4.17 0.40
C LEU A 9 9.04 4.78 0.62
N PRO A 10 8.71 5.38 1.79
CA PRO A 10 7.42 6.04 1.96
C PRO A 10 7.17 7.13 0.91
N ALA A 11 8.18 7.97 0.63
CA ALA A 11 8.06 9.03 -0.37
C ALA A 11 7.88 8.47 -1.80
N ILE A 12 8.57 7.39 -2.15
CA ILE A 12 8.42 6.71 -3.45
C ILE A 12 7.00 6.12 -3.58
N LEU A 13 6.47 5.51 -2.52
CA LEU A 13 5.11 5.00 -2.50
C LEU A 13 4.07 6.13 -2.59
N GLU A 14 4.32 7.28 -1.97
CA GLU A 14 3.47 8.47 -2.11
C GLU A 14 3.46 9.01 -3.55
N VAL A 15 4.61 8.99 -4.25
CA VAL A 15 4.66 9.31 -5.68
C VAL A 15 3.76 8.36 -6.48
N LEU A 16 3.70 7.07 -6.14
CA LEU A 16 2.80 6.12 -6.80
C LEU A 16 1.31 6.39 -6.52
N ILE A 17 0.99 7.01 -5.38
CA ILE A 17 -0.38 7.42 -5.03
C ILE A 17 -0.78 8.67 -5.82
N PHE A 18 0.06 9.71 -5.79
CA PHE A 18 -0.34 11.07 -6.20
C PHE A 18 0.15 11.52 -7.58
N ASN A 19 1.18 10.89 -8.17
CA ASN A 19 1.73 11.32 -9.45
C ASN A 19 1.26 10.47 -10.63
N ASN A 20 1.08 11.12 -11.78
CA ASN A 20 0.73 10.46 -13.05
C ASN A 20 1.91 9.73 -13.69
N ASN A 21 3.16 10.15 -13.41
CA ASN A 21 4.36 9.51 -13.94
C ASN A 21 4.90 8.45 -12.96
N LYS A 22 4.29 7.27 -13.00
CA LYS A 22 4.56 6.17 -12.05
C LYS A 22 5.71 5.24 -12.46
N GLY A 23 6.26 5.39 -13.68
CA GLY A 23 7.18 4.42 -14.28
C GLY A 23 8.43 4.15 -13.45
N THR A 24 9.19 5.20 -13.10
CA THR A 24 10.43 5.07 -12.32
C THR A 24 10.17 4.55 -10.90
N ALA A 25 9.11 5.00 -10.25
CA ALA A 25 8.76 4.55 -8.90
C ALA A 25 8.34 3.07 -8.88
N ILE A 26 7.65 2.59 -9.93
CA ILE A 26 7.30 1.17 -10.09
C ILE A 26 8.56 0.31 -10.21
N GLU A 27 9.54 0.71 -11.03
CA GLU A 27 10.78 -0.04 -11.21
C GLU A 27 11.59 -0.15 -9.91
N ILE A 28 11.68 0.95 -9.15
CA ILE A 28 12.34 0.93 -7.84
C ILE A 28 11.64 -0.04 -6.88
N VAL A 29 10.30 0.01 -6.81
CA VAL A 29 9.54 -0.90 -5.95
C VAL A 29 9.73 -2.36 -6.37
N LYS A 30 9.76 -2.68 -7.67
CA LYS A 30 10.04 -4.06 -8.14
C LYS A 30 11.39 -4.57 -7.65
N HIS A 31 12.43 -3.74 -7.71
CA HIS A 31 13.78 -4.13 -7.32
C HIS A 31 13.89 -4.33 -5.80
N VAL A 32 13.28 -3.46 -5.01
CA VAL A 32 13.29 -3.54 -3.54
C VAL A 32 12.32 -4.62 -3.00
N ALA A 33 11.33 -5.03 -3.80
CA ALA A 33 10.38 -6.08 -3.43
C ALA A 33 10.95 -7.51 -3.55
N LEU A 34 12.20 -7.67 -4.02
CA LEU A 34 12.88 -8.96 -4.09
C LEU A 34 13.18 -9.52 -2.68
N PRO A 35 13.27 -10.86 -2.54
CA PRO A 35 12.92 -11.54 -1.29
C PRO A 35 14.00 -11.58 -0.20
N GLU A 36 15.15 -10.93 -0.38
CA GLU A 36 16.31 -11.12 0.51
C GLU A 36 16.20 -10.27 1.80
N GLN A 37 15.29 -10.73 2.65
CA GLN A 37 15.13 -10.48 4.09
C GLN A 37 14.91 -9.03 4.57
N SER A 38 15.89 -8.13 4.49
CA SER A 38 15.80 -6.79 5.11
C SER A 38 14.95 -5.81 4.29
N GLU A 39 15.15 -5.80 2.98
CA GLU A 39 14.50 -4.88 2.05
C GLU A 39 12.98 -5.13 1.96
N GLY A 40 12.60 -6.41 1.93
CA GLY A 40 11.19 -6.81 1.97
C GLY A 40 10.50 -6.34 3.25
N GLN A 41 11.16 -6.38 4.40
CA GLN A 41 10.60 -5.89 5.67
C GLN A 41 10.49 -4.36 5.68
N GLN A 42 11.48 -3.64 5.15
CA GLN A 42 11.43 -2.18 5.00
C GLN A 42 10.29 -1.75 4.08
N LEU A 43 10.09 -2.45 2.96
CA LEU A 43 8.96 -2.20 2.06
C LEU A 43 7.62 -2.41 2.77
N ARG A 44 7.50 -3.45 3.60
CA ARG A 44 6.27 -3.66 4.39
C ARG A 44 6.02 -2.52 5.34
N SER A 45 7.02 -2.14 6.14
CA SER A 45 6.89 -1.06 7.12
C SER A 45 6.53 0.27 6.43
N ALA A 46 7.19 0.59 5.32
CA ALA A 46 6.89 1.78 4.53
C ALA A 46 5.46 1.74 3.96
N PHE A 47 5.03 0.59 3.44
CA PHE A 47 3.68 0.42 2.93
C PHE A 47 2.61 0.59 4.01
N ILE A 48 2.83 0.03 5.21
CA ILE A 48 1.91 0.20 6.33
C ILE A 48 1.85 1.67 6.75
N ALA A 49 2.98 2.35 6.89
CA ALA A 49 3.01 3.78 7.23
C ALA A 49 2.23 4.64 6.21
N VAL A 50 2.40 4.35 4.91
CA VAL A 50 1.65 5.03 3.83
C VAL A 50 0.16 4.69 3.89
N THR A 51 -0.18 3.45 4.23
CA THR A 51 -1.57 3.00 4.42
C THR A 51 -2.24 3.74 5.57
N GLU A 52 -1.58 3.81 6.72
CA GLU A 52 -2.07 4.54 7.90
C GLU A 52 -2.25 6.03 7.61
N LYS A 53 -1.30 6.64 6.89
CA LYS A 53 -1.31 8.07 6.57
C LYS A 53 -2.39 8.46 5.55
N HIS A 54 -2.66 7.63 4.54
CA HIS A 54 -3.45 8.06 3.37
C HIS A 54 -4.81 7.38 3.23
N LEU A 55 -5.02 6.18 3.78
CA LEU A 55 -6.28 5.45 3.60
C LEU A 55 -7.50 6.24 4.13
N ALA A 56 -7.30 6.95 5.25
CA ALA A 56 -8.34 7.71 5.92
C ALA A 56 -8.80 8.96 5.15
N PHE A 57 -7.91 9.57 4.37
CA PHE A 57 -8.18 10.85 3.71
C PHE A 57 -8.40 10.71 2.21
N ASN A 58 -7.77 9.71 1.58
CA ASN A 58 -7.74 9.53 0.11
C ASN A 58 -8.06 8.08 -0.31
N THR A 59 -9.16 7.52 0.20
CA THR A 59 -9.54 6.10 0.02
C THR A 59 -9.47 5.63 -1.44
N ASN A 60 -10.06 6.37 -2.38
CA ASN A 60 -10.08 5.97 -3.79
C ASN A 60 -8.68 5.93 -4.42
N GLN A 61 -7.86 6.96 -4.19
CA GLN A 61 -6.51 7.04 -4.72
C GLN A 61 -5.61 5.97 -4.11
N TYR A 62 -5.75 5.74 -2.80
CA TYR A 62 -5.05 4.67 -2.10
C TYR A 62 -5.35 3.30 -2.71
N PHE A 63 -6.62 2.95 -2.95
CA PHE A 63 -6.94 1.64 -3.53
C PHE A 63 -6.53 1.53 -5.00
N GLN A 64 -6.55 2.62 -5.79
CA GLN A 64 -5.97 2.60 -7.14
C GLN A 64 -4.47 2.31 -7.12
N PHE A 65 -3.75 2.90 -6.16
CA PHE A 65 -2.35 2.61 -5.90
C PHE A 65 -2.14 1.15 -5.48
N ALA A 66 -2.87 0.65 -4.49
CA ALA A 66 -2.73 -0.72 -4.00
C ALA A 66 -3.02 -1.75 -5.09
N ASN A 67 -4.03 -1.50 -5.94
CA ASN A 67 -4.34 -2.32 -7.10
C ASN A 67 -3.23 -2.27 -8.16
N SER A 68 -2.58 -1.12 -8.35
CA SER A 68 -1.44 -1.00 -9.26
C SER A 68 -0.24 -1.80 -8.74
N LEU A 69 0.05 -1.70 -7.45
CA LEU A 69 1.11 -2.49 -6.82
C LEU A 69 0.84 -3.99 -6.85
N ALA A 70 -0.41 -4.42 -6.65
CA ALA A 70 -0.78 -5.83 -6.77
C ALA A 70 -0.41 -6.43 -8.13
N LYS A 71 -0.49 -5.65 -9.21
CA LYS A 71 -0.06 -6.09 -10.56
C LYS A 71 1.46 -6.11 -10.73
N VAL A 72 2.18 -5.29 -9.97
CA VAL A 72 3.64 -5.10 -10.09
C VAL A 72 4.39 -6.10 -9.19
N ILE A 73 3.92 -6.30 -7.97
CA ILE A 73 4.52 -7.16 -6.94
C ILE A 73 3.47 -8.16 -6.39
N PRO A 74 2.90 -9.04 -7.24
CA PRO A 74 1.81 -9.94 -6.86
C PRO A 74 2.18 -10.91 -5.73
N ASN A 75 3.47 -11.24 -5.58
CA ASN A 75 3.95 -12.14 -4.53
C ASN A 75 4.08 -11.48 -3.15
N VAL A 76 4.10 -10.14 -3.10
CA VAL A 76 4.32 -9.37 -1.87
C VAL A 76 3.01 -8.81 -1.32
N MET A 77 2.12 -8.33 -2.19
CA MET A 77 0.84 -7.73 -1.76
C MET A 77 -0.05 -8.64 -0.89
N PRO A 78 -0.17 -9.95 -1.12
CA PRO A 78 -0.93 -10.84 -0.24
C PRO A 78 -0.42 -10.81 1.20
N LYS A 79 0.88 -10.57 1.39
CA LYS A 79 1.51 -10.49 2.72
C LYS A 79 1.28 -9.13 3.40
N LEU A 80 0.77 -8.14 2.69
CA LEU A 80 0.42 -6.81 3.18
C LEU A 80 -1.09 -6.67 3.48
N LEU A 81 -1.93 -7.49 2.87
CA LEU A 81 -3.39 -7.52 3.08
C LEU A 81 -3.82 -7.51 4.56
N PRO A 82 -3.21 -8.29 5.48
CA PRO A 82 -3.60 -8.25 6.89
C PRO A 82 -3.48 -6.85 7.51
N GLY A 83 -2.45 -6.10 7.14
CA GLY A 83 -2.27 -4.71 7.60
C GLY A 83 -3.31 -3.76 7.02
N ILE A 84 -3.64 -3.93 5.73
CA ILE A 84 -4.70 -3.14 5.07
C ILE A 84 -6.06 -3.39 5.73
N ARG A 85 -6.42 -4.66 5.98
CA ARG A 85 -7.67 -5.02 6.66
C ARG A 85 -7.78 -4.37 8.03
N LYS A 86 -6.70 -4.43 8.81
CA LYS A 86 -6.63 -3.78 10.12
C LYS A 86 -6.88 -2.28 9.99
N GLN A 87 -6.22 -1.63 9.03
CA GLN A 87 -6.38 -0.19 8.84
C GLN A 87 -7.77 0.20 8.33
N VAL A 88 -8.41 -0.62 7.49
CA VAL A 88 -9.80 -0.38 7.06
C VAL A 88 -10.74 -0.28 8.26
N VAL A 89 -10.65 -1.24 9.19
CA VAL A 89 -11.45 -1.25 10.42
C VAL A 89 -11.14 -0.03 11.29
N GLU A 90 -9.87 0.34 11.39
CA GLU A 90 -9.47 1.52 12.16
C GLU A 90 -10.01 2.82 11.53
N VAL A 91 -9.99 2.94 10.20
CA VAL A 91 -10.52 4.11 9.51
C VAL A 91 -12.05 4.21 9.65
N GLU A 92 -12.77 3.10 9.58
CA GLU A 92 -14.20 3.05 9.88
C GLU A 92 -14.48 3.57 11.30
N ARG A 93 -13.72 3.06 12.29
CA ARG A 93 -13.77 3.52 13.67
C ARG A 93 -13.49 5.02 13.80
N MET A 94 -12.44 5.52 13.14
CA MET A 94 -12.07 6.95 13.16
C MET A 94 -13.14 7.85 12.54
N ARG A 95 -13.79 7.39 11.47
CA ARG A 95 -14.89 8.10 10.81
C ARG A 95 -16.20 8.03 11.60
N GLY A 96 -16.26 7.23 12.66
CA GLY A 96 -17.48 6.98 13.43
C GLY A 96 -18.54 6.20 12.66
N VAL A 97 -18.16 5.59 11.54
CA VAL A 97 -19.05 4.79 10.70
C VAL A 97 -18.73 3.33 10.96
N GLY A 98 -19.69 2.56 11.46
CA GLY A 98 -19.48 1.12 11.71
C GLY A 98 -19.22 0.32 10.43
N TYR A 99 -19.57 0.88 9.26
CA TYR A 99 -19.34 0.29 7.96
C TYR A 99 -19.21 1.37 6.89
N ASP A 100 -18.08 1.39 6.18
CA ASP A 100 -17.86 2.32 5.07
C ASP A 100 -17.83 1.58 3.73
N ASN A 101 -18.91 1.75 2.96
CA ASN A 101 -19.08 1.11 1.65
C ASN A 101 -17.88 1.30 0.71
N THR A 102 -17.28 2.50 0.68
CA THR A 102 -16.20 2.81 -0.27
C THR A 102 -14.92 2.10 0.14
N LEU A 103 -14.60 2.10 1.43
CA LEU A 103 -13.48 1.37 2.01
C LEU A 103 -13.59 -0.13 1.77
N ARG A 104 -14.78 -0.69 2.03
CA ARG A 104 -15.04 -2.13 1.93
C ARG A 104 -14.99 -2.61 0.49
N GLN A 105 -15.64 -1.90 -0.44
CA GLN A 105 -15.55 -2.21 -1.87
C GLN A 105 -14.12 -2.09 -2.41
N GLY A 106 -13.35 -1.11 -1.93
CA GLY A 106 -11.95 -0.96 -2.30
C GLY A 106 -11.10 -2.17 -1.87
N LEU A 107 -11.31 -2.62 -0.63
CA LEU A 107 -10.64 -3.80 -0.08
C LEU A 107 -11.05 -5.08 -0.83
N GLU A 108 -12.34 -5.30 -1.06
CA GLU A 108 -12.85 -6.46 -1.77
C GLU A 108 -12.27 -6.58 -3.18
N ARG A 109 -12.19 -5.46 -3.92
CA ARG A 109 -11.57 -5.44 -5.26
C ARG A 109 -10.09 -5.81 -5.21
N LEU A 110 -9.36 -5.30 -4.22
CA LEU A 110 -7.95 -5.62 -4.04
C LEU A 110 -7.76 -7.10 -3.68
N GLU A 111 -8.61 -7.64 -2.81
CA GLU A 111 -8.57 -9.06 -2.45
C GLU A 111 -8.91 -9.97 -3.63
N ALA A 112 -9.90 -9.60 -4.44
CA ALA A 112 -10.26 -10.33 -5.65
C ALA A 112 -9.12 -10.37 -6.68
N LEU A 113 -8.31 -9.31 -6.76
CA LEU A 113 -7.15 -9.24 -7.66
C LEU A 113 -5.98 -10.13 -7.19
N LEU A 114 -5.93 -10.47 -5.90
CA LEU A 114 -4.84 -11.21 -5.26
C LEU A 114 -5.18 -12.70 -5.01
N LYS A 115 -6.39 -13.13 -5.38
CA LYS A 115 -6.79 -14.54 -5.43
C LYS A 115 -6.30 -15.19 -6.71
#